data_AF-A0A3S0EG89-F1
#
_entry.id   AF-A0A3S0EG89-F1
#
_cell.length_a   1.000
_cell.length_b   1.000
_cell.length_c   1.000
_cell.angle_alpha   90.00
_cell.angle_beta   90.00
_cell.angle_gamma   90.00
#
_symmetry.space_group_name_H-M   'P 1'
#
loop_
_entity.id
_entity.type
_entity.pdbx_description
1 polymer ?
#
loop_
_entity_poly.entity_id
_entity_poly.type
_entity_poly.pdbx_seq_one_letter_code
_entity_poly.pdbx_strand_id
1 'polypeptide(L)'
;MIRLAILNFAFACFIIWAGWLGYVQFVFTHDVSHLSYGIAVLFAVSIAAIFFGKISHIERVEVWLVMLGLIGNLIGFILAMKGIDTSALGSAEGVQKVATNLLAGMGVAFCSSLVGAVAAIWISVNAWVIGK
;
A
#
# COMPACT_ATOMS: atom_id res chain seq x y z
N MET A 1 -22.06 10.84 -12.25
CA MET A 1 -21.39 9.84 -13.12
C MET A 1 -20.27 10.42 -13.97
N ILE A 2 -20.50 11.42 -14.84
CA ILE A 2 -19.43 11.99 -15.70
C ILE A 2 -18.23 12.54 -14.90
N ARG A 3 -18.47 13.32 -13.84
CA ARG A 3 -17.39 13.86 -12.98
C ARG A 3 -16.54 12.76 -12.33
N LEU A 4 -17.19 11.70 -11.86
CA LEU A 4 -16.54 10.53 -11.26
C LEU A 4 -15.65 9.79 -12.29
N ALA A 5 -16.15 9.62 -13.51
CA ALA A 5 -15.41 8.97 -14.59
C ALA A 5 -14.16 9.77 -14.99
N ILE A 6 -14.29 11.09 -15.17
CA ILE A 6 -13.16 11.96 -15.51
C ILE A 6 -12.08 11.92 -14.41
N LEU A 7 -12.49 12.02 -13.14
CA LEU A 7 -11.57 12.01 -12.01
C LEU A 7 -10.77 10.69 -11.93
N ASN A 8 -11.47 9.54 -11.98
CA ASN A 8 -10.81 8.23 -11.91
C ASN A 8 -9.97 7.93 -13.14
N PHE A 9 -10.35 8.44 -14.31
CA PHE A 9 -9.53 8.35 -15.51
C PHE A 9 -8.23 9.15 -15.36
N ALA A 10 -8.29 10.39 -14.87
CA ALA A 10 -7.09 11.19 -14.60
C ALA A 10 -6.15 10.50 -13.60
N PHE A 11 -6.70 9.85 -12.58
CA PHE A 11 -5.91 9.07 -11.63
C PHE A 11 -5.30 7.81 -12.25
N ALA A 12 -6.04 7.09 -13.08
CA ALA A 12 -5.49 5.96 -13.82
C ALA A 12 -4.30 6.42 -14.70
N CYS A 13 -4.43 7.55 -15.40
CA CYS A 13 -3.32 8.15 -16.15
C CYS A 13 -2.13 8.51 -15.25
N PHE A 14 -2.38 9.09 -14.07
CA PHE A 14 -1.33 9.39 -13.10
C PHE A 14 -0.60 8.13 -12.61
N ILE A 15 -1.33 7.05 -12.30
CA ILE A 15 -0.74 5.77 -11.89
C ILE A 15 0.07 5.14 -13.03
N ILE A 16 -0.41 5.21 -14.27
CA ILE A 16 0.35 4.72 -15.44
C ILE A 16 1.65 5.52 -15.60
N TRP A 17 1.58 6.84 -15.50
CA TRP A 17 2.76 7.71 -15.57
C TRP A 17 3.75 7.41 -14.43
N ALA A 18 3.28 7.27 -13.19
CA ALA A 18 4.10 6.86 -12.06
C ALA A 18 4.72 5.47 -12.26
N GLY A 19 4.02 4.57 -12.95
CA GLY A 19 4.51 3.25 -13.35
C GLY A 19 5.60 3.33 -14.42
N TRP A 20 5.53 4.27 -15.36
CA TRP A 20 6.64 4.49 -16.31
C TRP A 20 7.90 5.03 -15.65
N LEU A 21 7.75 5.79 -14.57
CA LEU A 21 8.88 6.23 -13.74
C LEU A 21 9.39 5.15 -12.78
N GLY A 22 8.74 3.98 -12.73
CA GLY A 22 9.14 2.86 -11.88
C GLY A 22 8.66 2.95 -10.43
N TYR A 23 7.91 4.00 -10.04
CA TYR A 23 7.46 4.19 -8.66
C TYR A 23 6.43 3.14 -8.23
N VAL A 24 5.53 2.75 -9.14
CA VAL A 24 4.54 1.71 -8.86
C VAL A 24 5.26 0.37 -8.60
N GLN A 25 6.18 0.01 -9.50
CA GLN A 25 6.96 -1.21 -9.41
C GLN A 25 7.77 -1.23 -8.12
N PHE A 26 8.43 -0.11 -7.78
CA PHE A 26 9.18 0.02 -6.53
C PHE A 26 8.34 -0.39 -5.32
N VAL A 27 7.12 0.15 -5.20
CA VAL A 27 6.24 -0.12 -4.06
C VAL A 27 5.81 -1.60 -4.02
N PHE A 28 5.50 -2.19 -5.17
CA PHE A 28 5.03 -3.58 -5.23
C PHE A 28 6.14 -4.64 -5.19
N THR A 29 7.37 -4.31 -5.59
CA THR A 29 8.51 -5.24 -5.55
C THR A 29 9.21 -5.26 -4.20
N HIS A 30 9.19 -4.14 -3.47
CA HIS A 30 9.82 -4.03 -2.15
C HIS A 30 8.87 -4.45 -1.01
N ASP A 31 7.58 -4.67 -1.30
CA ASP A 31 6.68 -5.36 -0.41
C ASP A 31 6.70 -6.88 -0.63
N VAL A 32 7.66 -7.55 0.00
CA VAL A 32 7.78 -9.01 -0.01
C VAL A 32 6.64 -9.75 0.70
N SER A 33 5.81 -9.05 1.49
CA SER A 33 4.64 -9.66 2.15
C SER A 33 3.43 -9.79 1.23
N HIS A 34 3.46 -9.09 0.09
CA HIS A 34 2.36 -8.95 -0.86
C HIS A 34 1.09 -8.30 -0.30
N LEU A 35 1.15 -7.65 0.87
CA LEU A 35 0.00 -6.97 1.47
C LEU A 35 -0.50 -5.82 0.59
N SER A 36 0.39 -5.09 -0.05
CA SER A 36 0.11 -4.00 -0.99
C SER A 36 -0.79 -4.45 -2.13
N TYR A 37 -0.64 -5.68 -2.63
CA TYR A 37 -1.53 -6.23 -3.65
C TYR A 37 -2.94 -6.44 -3.11
N GLY A 38 -3.07 -6.93 -1.86
CA GLY A 38 -4.36 -7.06 -1.19
C GLY A 38 -5.07 -5.71 -1.02
N ILE A 39 -4.33 -4.68 -0.60
CA ILE A 39 -4.84 -3.30 -0.50
C ILE A 39 -5.29 -2.79 -1.87
N ALA A 40 -4.48 -2.98 -2.91
CA ALA A 40 -4.80 -2.55 -4.26
C ALA A 40 -6.06 -3.24 -4.83
N VAL A 41 -6.24 -4.54 -4.57
CA VAL A 41 -7.43 -5.28 -4.95
C VAL A 41 -8.66 -4.75 -4.22
N LEU A 42 -8.58 -4.56 -2.90
CA LEU A 42 -9.68 -4.00 -2.11
C LEU A 42 -10.09 -2.62 -2.62
N PHE A 43 -9.10 -1.77 -2.91
CA PHE A 43 -9.30 -0.46 -3.51
C PHE A 43 -10.00 -0.54 -4.87
N ALA A 44 -9.51 -1.37 -5.79
CA ALA A 44 -10.08 -1.53 -7.12
C ALA A 44 -11.53 -2.04 -7.09
N VAL A 45 -11.81 -3.03 -6.25
CA VAL A 45 -13.17 -3.55 -6.01
C VAL A 45 -14.08 -2.46 -5.46
N SER A 46 -13.56 -1.63 -4.56
CA SER A 46 -14.32 -0.55 -3.93
C SER A 46 -14.66 0.55 -4.92
N ILE A 47 -13.72 0.95 -5.78
CA ILE A 47 -13.97 1.90 -6.88
C ILE A 47 -15.01 1.32 -7.84
N ALA A 48 -14.86 0.06 -8.27
CA ALA A 48 -15.84 -0.59 -9.14
C ALA A 48 -17.24 -0.58 -8.52
N ALA A 49 -17.37 -0.89 -7.23
CA ALA A 49 -18.64 -0.85 -6.51
C ALA A 49 -19.27 0.56 -6.48
N ILE A 50 -18.47 1.63 -6.35
CA ILE A 50 -18.94 3.02 -6.45
C ILE A 50 -19.52 3.29 -7.86
N PHE A 51 -18.88 2.82 -8.92
CA PHE A 51 -19.40 2.95 -10.29
C PHE A 51 -20.72 2.20 -10.50
N PHE A 52 -20.96 1.10 -9.78
CA PHE A 52 -22.25 0.40 -9.75
C PHE A 52 -23.28 1.04 -8.81
N GLY A 53 -22.98 2.20 -8.22
CA GLY A 53 -23.88 2.92 -7.32
C GLY A 53 -23.94 2.37 -5.88
N LYS A 54 -23.09 1.41 -5.53
CA LYS A 54 -22.96 0.91 -4.15
C LYS A 54 -22.02 1.85 -3.39
N ILE A 55 -22.56 2.58 -2.41
CA ILE A 55 -21.80 3.64 -1.70
C ILE A 55 -21.79 3.47 -0.18
N SER A 56 -22.39 2.40 0.34
CA SER A 56 -22.47 2.12 1.78
C SER A 56 -21.13 1.69 2.40
N HIS A 57 -20.19 1.21 1.59
CA HIS A 57 -18.90 0.68 2.06
C HIS A 57 -17.79 1.73 2.15
N ILE A 58 -17.97 2.92 1.58
CA ILE A 58 -16.91 3.92 1.34
C ILE A 58 -16.15 4.28 2.62
N GLU A 59 -16.86 4.75 3.65
CA GLU A 59 -16.27 5.17 4.93
C GLU A 59 -15.50 4.02 5.60
N ARG A 60 -16.04 2.80 5.51
CA ARG A 60 -15.43 1.62 6.14
C ARG A 60 -14.16 1.19 5.39
N VAL A 61 -14.21 1.20 4.06
CA VAL A 61 -13.07 0.84 3.23
C VAL A 61 -11.94 1.85 3.38
N GLU A 62 -12.23 3.14 3.46
CA GLU A 62 -11.22 4.17 3.73
C GLU A 62 -10.40 3.85 4.98
N VAL A 63 -11.08 3.56 6.10
CA VAL A 63 -10.43 3.16 7.35
C VAL A 63 -9.65 1.85 7.18
N TRP A 64 -10.23 0.86 6.50
CA TRP A 64 -9.56 -0.43 6.30
C TRP A 64 -8.28 -0.31 5.46
N LEU A 65 -8.26 0.53 4.43
CA LEU A 65 -7.07 0.73 3.59
C LEU A 65 -5.92 1.29 4.42
N VAL A 66 -6.17 2.29 5.29
CA VAL A 66 -5.17 2.82 6.21
C VAL A 66 -4.74 1.75 7.23
N MET A 67 -5.69 1.05 7.85
CA MET A 67 -5.40 0.02 8.85
C MET A 67 -4.59 -1.13 8.28
N LEU A 68 -4.87 -1.56 7.05
CA LEU A 68 -4.06 -2.55 6.33
C LEU A 68 -2.65 -2.03 6.07
N GLY A 69 -2.49 -0.76 5.70
CA GLY A 69 -1.18 -0.12 5.60
C GLY A 69 -0.39 -0.19 6.92
N LEU A 70 -1.04 0.14 8.04
CA LEU A 70 -0.46 0.06 9.38
C LEU A 70 -0.12 -1.38 9.80
N ILE A 71 -0.93 -2.38 9.42
CA ILE A 71 -0.61 -3.80 9.64
C ILE A 71 0.70 -4.16 8.95
N GLY A 72 0.95 -3.61 7.76
CA GLY A 72 2.22 -3.85 7.08
C GLY A 72 3.44 -3.28 7.82
N ASN A 73 3.29 -2.23 8.65
CA ASN A 73 4.36 -1.84 9.56
C ASN A 73 4.68 -2.95 10.56
N LEU A 74 3.67 -3.57 11.16
CA LEU A 74 3.87 -4.69 12.09
C LEU A 74 4.56 -5.88 11.40
N ILE A 75 4.13 -6.22 10.19
CA ILE A 75 4.76 -7.27 9.39
C ILE A 75 6.21 -6.91 9.05
N GLY A 76 6.46 -5.67 8.65
CA GLY A 76 7.79 -5.15 8.36
C GLY A 76 8.73 -5.24 9.56
N PHE A 77 8.26 -4.87 10.76
CA PHE A 77 9.03 -5.05 12.01
C PHE A 77 9.33 -6.52 12.30
N ILE A 78 8.36 -7.42 12.12
CA ILE A 78 8.57 -8.86 12.31
C ILE A 78 9.64 -9.38 11.34
N LEU A 79 9.59 -8.98 10.07
CA LEU A 79 10.56 -9.37 9.04
C LEU A 79 11.95 -8.81 9.34
N ALA A 80 12.02 -7.54 9.75
CA ALA A 80 13.25 -6.86 10.13
C ALA A 80 13.98 -7.58 11.27
N MET A 81 13.24 -8.08 12.25
CA MET A 81 13.78 -8.78 13.42
C MET A 81 13.98 -10.28 13.21
N LYS A 82 13.46 -10.85 12.12
CA LYS A 82 13.49 -12.30 11.89
C LYS A 82 14.93 -12.78 11.70
N GLY A 83 15.36 -13.72 12.54
CA GLY A 83 16.66 -14.37 12.41
C GLY A 83 17.86 -13.47 12.75
N ILE A 84 17.64 -12.40 13.52
CA ILE A 84 18.73 -11.68 14.19
C ILE A 84 19.28 -12.59 15.28
N ASP A 85 20.46 -13.14 15.04
CA ASP A 85 21.27 -13.78 16.07
C ASP A 85 22.20 -12.70 16.65
N THR A 86 21.86 -12.22 17.86
CA THR A 86 22.62 -11.17 18.52
C THR A 86 24.04 -11.59 18.87
N SER A 87 24.31 -12.90 18.92
CA SER A 87 25.66 -13.44 19.15
C SER A 87 26.56 -13.37 17.92
N ALA A 88 25.97 -13.33 16.71
CA ALA A 88 26.69 -13.22 15.44
C ALA A 88 26.99 -11.77 15.02
N LEU A 89 26.52 -10.77 15.77
CA LEU A 89 26.71 -9.34 15.47
C LEU A 89 28.18 -8.89 15.52
N GLY A 90 29.08 -9.70 16.08
CA GLY A 90 30.52 -9.43 16.10
C GLY A 90 31.26 -9.73 14.80
N SER A 91 30.61 -10.39 13.82
CA SER A 91 31.21 -10.68 12.52
C SER A 91 30.66 -9.80 11.39
N ALA A 92 31.47 -9.57 10.35
CA ALA A 92 31.05 -8.81 9.18
C ALA A 92 29.83 -9.45 8.48
N GLU A 93 29.77 -10.80 8.42
CA GLU A 93 28.64 -11.52 7.84
C GLU A 93 27.34 -11.32 8.64
N GLY A 94 27.43 -11.32 9.98
CA GLY A 94 26.28 -11.09 10.86
C GLY A 94 25.68 -9.69 10.66
N VAL A 95 26.52 -8.66 10.59
CA VAL A 95 26.08 -7.27 10.34
C VAL A 95 25.42 -7.13 8.96
N GLN A 96 25.99 -7.73 7.91
CA GLN A 96 25.41 -7.70 6.56
C GLN A 96 24.03 -8.36 6.50
N LYS A 97 23.85 -9.49 7.20
CA LYS A 97 22.58 -10.20 7.26
C LYS A 97 21.50 -9.39 7.98
N VAL A 98 21.85 -8.76 9.10
CA VAL A 98 20.92 -7.88 9.83
C VAL A 98 20.52 -6.68 8.97
N ALA A 99 21.48 -6.02 8.33
CA ALA A 99 21.19 -4.90 7.43
C ALA A 99 20.21 -5.30 6.32
N THR A 100 20.40 -6.48 5.72
CA THR A 100 19.53 -7.02 4.66
C THR A 100 18.10 -7.26 5.17
N ASN A 101 17.96 -7.88 6.35
CA ASN A 101 16.64 -8.15 6.94
C ASN A 101 15.93 -6.84 7.33
N LEU A 102 16.64 -5.88 7.92
CA LEU A 102 16.11 -4.56 8.23
C LEU A 102 15.61 -3.84 6.97
N LEU A 103 16.41 -3.83 5.88
CA LEU A 103 16.01 -3.24 4.61
C LEU A 103 14.75 -3.90 4.02
N ALA A 104 14.68 -5.23 4.06
CA ALA A 104 13.51 -5.97 3.60
C ALA A 104 12.25 -5.65 4.44
N GLY A 105 12.38 -5.59 5.77
CA GLY A 105 11.28 -5.25 6.66
C GLY A 105 10.80 -3.81 6.50
N MET A 106 11.73 -2.86 6.34
CA MET A 106 11.40 -1.46 6.04
C MET A 106 10.69 -1.32 4.68
N GLY A 107 11.12 -2.10 3.67
CA GLY A 107 10.47 -2.16 2.38
C GLY A 107 8.98 -2.47 2.51
N VAL A 108 8.64 -3.54 3.24
CA VAL A 108 7.23 -3.91 3.51
C VAL A 108 6.49 -2.81 4.24
N ALA A 109 7.03 -2.33 5.35
CA ALA A 109 6.38 -1.32 6.20
C ALA A 109 6.01 -0.05 5.44
N PHE A 110 6.99 0.53 4.72
CA PHE A 110 6.77 1.78 3.99
C PHE A 110 5.91 1.58 2.75
N CYS A 111 6.12 0.51 1.99
CA CYS A 111 5.38 0.28 0.76
C CYS A 111 3.90 0.04 1.03
N SER A 112 3.55 -0.85 1.96
CA SER A 112 2.14 -1.12 2.29
C SER A 112 1.45 0.10 2.90
N SER A 113 2.15 0.86 3.74
CA SER A 113 1.63 2.10 4.34
C SER A 113 1.31 3.14 3.27
N LEU A 114 2.21 3.31 2.30
CA LEU A 114 2.02 4.23 1.18
C LEU A 114 0.83 3.82 0.31
N VAL A 115 0.71 2.54 -0.07
CA VAL A 115 -0.44 2.06 -0.86
C VAL A 115 -1.75 2.26 -0.09
N GLY A 116 -1.78 1.90 1.19
CA GLY A 116 -2.94 2.08 2.05
C GLY A 116 -3.39 3.54 2.14
N ALA A 117 -2.46 4.46 2.41
CA ALA A 117 -2.75 5.88 2.52
C ALA A 117 -3.22 6.48 1.19
N VAL A 118 -2.53 6.21 0.08
CA VAL A 118 -2.90 6.71 -1.25
C VAL A 118 -4.29 6.19 -1.67
N ALA A 119 -4.55 4.90 -1.45
CA ALA A 119 -5.84 4.30 -1.76
C ALA A 119 -6.97 4.91 -0.90
N ALA A 120 -6.74 5.10 0.40
CA ALA A 120 -7.71 5.70 1.31
C ALA A 120 -8.04 7.15 0.91
N ILE A 121 -7.01 7.96 0.66
CA ILE A 121 -7.19 9.33 0.15
C ILE A 121 -8.01 9.32 -1.14
N TRP A 122 -7.71 8.40 -2.06
CA TRP A 122 -8.45 8.34 -3.31
C TRP A 122 -9.92 7.95 -3.12
N ILE A 123 -10.22 7.03 -2.21
CA ILE A 123 -11.60 6.70 -1.81
C ILE A 123 -12.30 7.93 -1.23
N SER A 124 -11.63 8.69 -0.37
CA SER A 124 -12.16 9.93 0.23
C SER A 124 -12.48 10.99 -0.83
N VAL A 125 -11.60 11.20 -1.82
CA VAL A 125 -11.87 12.12 -2.95
C VAL A 125 -13.08 11.65 -3.75
N ASN A 126 -13.23 10.34 -3.98
CA ASN A 126 -14.41 9.80 -4.65
C ASN A 126 -15.70 10.03 -3.85
N ALA A 127 -15.65 9.86 -2.53
CA ALA A 127 -16.76 10.14 -1.61
C ALA A 127 -17.22 11.60 -1.75
N TRP A 128 -16.28 12.53 -1.69
CA TRP A 128 -16.54 13.96 -1.84
C TRP A 128 -17.23 14.29 -3.17
N VAL A 129 -16.77 13.70 -4.28
CA VAL A 129 -17.35 13.95 -5.62
C VAL A 129 -18.79 13.44 -5.73
N ILE A 130 -19.15 12.37 -5.03
CA ILE A 130 -20.51 11.84 -5.03
C ILE A 130 -21.40 12.46 -3.93
N GLY A 131 -20.87 13.40 -3.14
CA GLY A 131 -21.61 14.11 -2.09
C GLY A 131 -21.73 13.35 -0.76
N LYS A 132 -20.73 12.53 -0.43
CA LYS A 132 -20.56 11.91 0.89
C LYS A 132 -19.42 12.54 1.66
#